data_AF-A0AAW5SKR4-F1
#
_entry.id   AF-A0AAW5SKR4-F1
#
_cell.length_a   1.000
_cell.length_b   1.000
_cell.length_c   1.000
_cell.angle_alpha   90.00
_cell.angle_beta   90.00
_cell.angle_gamma   90.00
#
_symmetry.space_group_name_H-M   'P 1'
#
loop_
_entity.id
_entity.type
_entity.pdbx_description
1 polymer ?
#
loop_
_entity_poly.entity_id
_entity_poly.type
_entity_poly.pdbx_seq_one_letter_code
_entity_poly.pdbx_strand_id
1 'polypeptide(L)' 'MTARGDIPSAERERLHEAARGADDAAAELKAAVRAAWLAGASIRAIATELRKSTRTIQNWLEGVRHDAPSLES' A
#
# COMPACT_ATOMS: atom_id res chain seq x y z
N MET A 1 -29.12 21.09 -13.07
CA MET A 1 -27.95 21.92 -12.69
C MET A 1 -27.50 21.48 -11.31
N THR A 2 -26.31 20.91 -11.16
CA THR A 2 -25.74 20.64 -9.83
C THR A 2 -25.20 21.95 -9.25
N ALA A 3 -25.49 22.21 -7.98
CA ALA A 3 -24.97 23.40 -7.30
C ALA A 3 -23.45 23.30 -7.19
N ARG A 4 -22.74 24.42 -7.35
CA ARG A 4 -21.28 24.48 -7.23
C ARG A 4 -20.89 24.03 -5.80
N GLY A 5 -20.21 22.90 -5.69
CA GLY A 5 -19.82 22.30 -4.40
C GLY A 5 -20.44 20.92 -4.13
N ASP A 6 -21.46 20.50 -4.89
CA ASP A 6 -22.01 19.14 -4.80
C ASP A 6 -21.43 18.24 -5.90
N ILE A 7 -20.96 17.05 -5.50
CA ILE A 7 -20.50 16.02 -6.44
C ILE A 7 -21.74 15.30 -6.98
N PRO A 8 -22.03 15.38 -8.30
CA PRO A 8 -23.15 14.67 -8.88
C PRO A 8 -23.06 13.16 -8.59
N SER A 9 -24.19 12.49 -8.34
CA SER A 9 -24.20 11.07 -7.93
C SER A 9 -23.38 10.16 -8.86
N ALA A 10 -23.43 10.39 -10.18
CA ALA A 10 -22.65 9.63 -11.16
C ALA A 10 -21.13 9.83 -11.03
N GLU A 11 -20.67 11.07 -10.78
CA GLU A 11 -19.25 11.34 -10.55
C GLU A 11 -18.80 10.86 -9.17
N ARG A 12 -19.69 10.87 -8.18
CA ARG A 12 -19.43 10.29 -6.86
C ARG A 12 -19.15 8.80 -6.97
N GLU A 13 -19.98 8.07 -7.71
CA GLU A 13 -19.78 6.64 -7.96
C GLU A 13 -18.45 6.36 -8.67
N ARG A 14 -18.14 7.12 -9.73
CA ARG A 14 -16.84 7.04 -10.43
C ARG A 14 -15.65 7.31 -9.51
N LEU A 15 -15.75 8.31 -8.63
CA LEU A 15 -14.70 8.62 -7.65
C LEU A 15 -14.50 7.48 -6.66
N HIS A 16 -15.58 6.86 -6.16
CA HIS A 16 -15.48 5.72 -5.26
C HIS A 16 -14.89 4.48 -5.93
N GLU A 17 -15.22 4.23 -7.20
CA GLU A 17 -14.63 3.14 -7.97
C GLU A 17 -13.13 3.37 -8.20
N ALA A 18 -12.74 4.58 -8.62
CA ALA A 18 -11.34 4.94 -8.79
C ALA A 18 -10.56 4.86 -7.47
N ALA A 19 -11.17 5.27 -6.35
CA ALA A 19 -10.57 5.14 -5.02
C ALA A 19 -10.36 3.67 -4.64
N ARG A 20 -11.37 2.81 -4.86
CA ARG A 20 -11.24 1.36 -4.63
C ARG A 20 -10.10 0.76 -5.44
N GLY A 21 -10.02 1.08 -6.73
CA GLY A 21 -8.91 0.60 -7.58
C GLY A 21 -7.54 1.08 -7.11
N ALA A 22 -7.45 2.30 -6.55
CA ALA A 22 -6.22 2.80 -5.96
C ALA A 22 -5.84 2.06 -4.65
N ASP A 23 -6.83 1.74 -3.80
CA ASP A 23 -6.63 0.95 -2.60
C ASP A 23 -6.19 -0.48 -2.91
N ASP A 24 -6.81 -1.13 -3.90
CA ASP A 24 -6.45 -2.47 -4.38
C ASP A 24 -5.00 -2.48 -4.90
N ALA A 25 -4.64 -1.54 -5.78
CA ALA A 25 -3.28 -1.41 -6.29
C ALA A 25 -2.26 -1.13 -5.16
N ALA A 26 -2.64 -0.35 -4.15
CA ALA A 26 -1.80 -0.12 -2.99
C ALA A 26 -1.61 -1.39 -2.14
N ALA A 27 -2.64 -2.22 -2.01
CA ALA A 27 -2.57 -3.50 -1.33
C ALA A 27 -1.65 -4.48 -2.07
N GLU A 28 -1.79 -4.59 -3.40
CA GLU A 28 -0.91 -5.41 -4.24
C GLU A 28 0.56 -4.97 -4.13
N LEU A 29 0.82 -3.66 -4.15
CA LEU A 29 2.18 -3.14 -3.98
C LEU A 29 2.77 -3.52 -2.61
N LYS A 30 1.99 -3.41 -1.53
CA LYS A 30 2.45 -3.82 -0.19
C LYS A 30 2.72 -5.33 -0.13
N ALA A 31 1.89 -6.15 -0.79
CA ALA A 31 2.10 -7.59 -0.88
C ALA A 31 3.40 -7.92 -1.64
N ALA A 32 3.67 -7.24 -2.76
CA ALA A 32 4.92 -7.39 -3.52
C ALA A 32 6.14 -6.98 -2.70
N VAL A 33 6.05 -5.88 -1.93
CA VAL A 33 7.10 -5.45 -0.98
C VAL A 33 7.36 -6.53 0.07
N ARG A 34 6.31 -7.12 0.65
CA ARG A 34 6.43 -8.22 1.62
C ARG A 34 7.11 -9.43 0.98
N ALA A 35 6.70 -9.83 -0.22
CA ALA A 35 7.28 -10.97 -0.93
C ALA A 35 8.78 -10.76 -1.22
N ALA A 36 9.17 -9.56 -1.68
CA ALA A 36 10.57 -9.21 -1.91
C ALA A 36 11.39 -9.27 -0.61
N TRP A 37 10.85 -8.75 0.49
CA TRP A 37 11.50 -8.81 1.80
C TRP A 37 11.66 -10.25 2.31
N LEU A 38 10.62 -11.08 2.20
CA LEU A 38 10.66 -12.50 2.56
C LEU A 38 11.64 -13.30 1.71
N ALA A 39 11.86 -12.91 0.44
CA ALA A 39 12.89 -13.45 -0.42
C ALA A 39 14.32 -13.02 -0.04
N GLY A 40 14.48 -12.21 1.01
CA GLY A 40 15.77 -11.76 1.54
C GLY A 40 16.22 -10.38 1.06
N ALA A 41 15.41 -9.64 0.31
CA ALA A 41 15.77 -8.29 -0.11
C ALA A 41 15.86 -7.33 1.09
N SER A 42 16.89 -6.47 1.10
CA SER A 42 17.01 -5.44 2.13
C SER A 42 15.99 -4.32 1.94
N ILE A 43 15.54 -3.72 3.04
CA ILE A 43 14.65 -2.54 3.03
C ILE A 43 15.20 -1.42 2.14
N ARG A 44 16.53 -1.23 2.15
CA ARG A 44 17.19 -0.22 1.32
C ARG A 44 17.08 -0.53 -0.17
N ALA A 45 17.31 -1.78 -0.56
CA ALA A 45 17.18 -2.22 -1.96
C ALA A 45 15.74 -2.00 -2.47
N ILE A 46 14.74 -2.43 -1.69
CA ILE A 46 13.32 -2.25 -2.04
C ILE A 46 12.96 -0.76 -2.14
N ALA A 47 13.42 0.06 -1.18
CA ALA A 47 13.17 1.50 -1.17
C ALA A 47 13.76 2.20 -2.41
N THR A 48 14.99 1.82 -2.80
CA THR A 48 15.65 2.33 -4.01
C THR A 48 14.86 1.93 -5.26
N GLU A 49 14.46 0.67 -5.40
CA GLU A 49 13.71 0.18 -6.56
C GLU A 49 12.38 0.92 -6.74
N LEU A 50 11.63 1.12 -5.65
CA LEU A 50 10.32 1.77 -5.67
C LEU A 50 10.39 3.30 -5.62
N ARG A 51 11.60 3.89 -5.57
CA ARG A 51 11.83 5.33 -5.33
C ARG A 51 11.03 5.84 -4.12
N LYS A 52 11.04 5.07 -3.03
CA LYS A 52 10.41 5.41 -1.75
C LYS A 52 11.46 5.59 -0.66
N SER A 53 11.04 6.22 0.44
CA SER A 53 11.90 6.28 1.63
C SER A 53 11.98 4.91 2.30
N THR A 54 13.12 4.60 2.92
CA THR A 54 13.27 3.39 3.75
C THR A 54 12.25 3.36 4.89
N ARG A 55 11.87 4.52 5.44
CA ARG A 55 10.83 4.65 6.47
C ARG A 55 9.46 4.21 5.96
N THR A 56 9.11 4.52 4.71
CA THR A 56 7.86 4.06 4.09
C THR A 56 7.81 2.54 4.02
N ILE A 57 8.89 1.91 3.55
CA ILE A 57 8.98 0.45 3.45
C ILE A 57 8.96 -0.19 4.84
N GLN A 58 9.66 0.39 5.83
CA GLN A 58 9.60 -0.06 7.22
C GLN A 58 8.17 -0.05 7.77
N ASN A 59 7.44 1.05 7.61
CA ASN A 59 6.07 1.17 8.10
C ASN A 59 5.14 0.11 7.47
N TRP A 60 5.34 -0.21 6.19
CA TRP A 60 4.56 -1.25 5.52
C TRP A 60 4.89 -2.66 6.03
N LEU A 61 6.13 -2.89 6.48
CA LEU A 61 6.58 -4.17 7.05
C LEU A 61 6.37 -4.28 8.57
N GLU A 62 6.12 -3.17 9.28
CA GLU A 62 5.90 -3.16 10.73
C GLU A 62 4.71 -4.03 11.14
N GLY A 63 3.61 -3.97 10.37
CA GLY A 63 2.45 -4.85 10.56
C GLY A 63 2.74 -6.33 10.26
N VAL A 64 3.75 -6.65 9.45
CA VAL A 64 4.15 -8.03 9.14
C VAL A 64 4.99 -8.64 10.26
N ARG A 65 5.86 -7.83 10.89
CA ARG A 65 6.70 -8.27 12.02
C ARG A 65 5.87 -8.67 13.24
N HIS A 66 4.70 -8.08 13.42
CA HIS A 66 3.77 -8.42 14.49
C HIS A 66 2.97 -9.72 14.20
N ASP A 67 2.87 -10.12 12.94
CA ASP A 67 2.16 -11.33 12.48
C ASP A 67 3.10 -12.53 12.26
N ALA A 68 4.40 -12.30 12.18
CA ALA A 68 5.39 -13.37 12.22
C ALA A 68 5.31 -14.02 13.61
N PRO A 69 4.92 -15.32 13.73
CA PRO A 69 4.98 -15.99 15.01
C PRO A 69 6.43 -15.91 15.47
N SER A 70 6.63 -15.34 16.67
CA SER A 70 7.91 -15.41 17.36
C SER A 70 8.37 -16.87 17.29
N LEU A 71 9.36 -17.15 16.45
CA LEU A 71 10.16 -18.36 16.57
C LEU A 71 11.00 -18.15 17.82
N GLU A 72 10.36 -18.30 18.98
CA GLU A 72 11.04 -18.52 20.24
C GLU A 72 11.76 -19.87 20.12
N SER A 73 13.08 -19.83 20.19
CA SER A 73 13.96 -20.97 20.42
C SER A 73 14.83 -20.64 21.62
#